data_AF-A0A1E3G0N1-F1
#
_entry.id   AF-A0A1E3G0N1-F1
#
_cell.length_a   1.000
_cell.length_b   1.000
_cell.length_c   1.000
_cell.angle_alpha   90.00
_cell.angle_beta   90.00
_cell.angle_gamma   90.00
#
_symmetry.space_group_name_H-M   'P 1'
#
loop_
_entity.id
_entity.type
_entity.pdbx_description
1 polymer ?
#
loop_
_entity_poly.entity_id
_entity_poly.type
_entity_poly.pdbx_seq_one_letter_code
_entity_poly.pdbx_strand_id
1 'polypeptide(L)'
;MLMRVQPRICIADFRRLGETVCKRVLERLRLMKEGYTFKEMVDVLGRENILSKKAIGYLNVVRTIGNFAVHPSDDVFTDEDVRVVSYAFSQVLKEILEKGLL
;
A
#
# COMPACT_ATOMS: atom_id res chain seq x y z
N MET A 1 7.47 18.82 -20.12
CA MET A 1 6.22 19.05 -19.38
C MET A 1 5.72 17.69 -18.93
N LEU A 2 5.96 17.29 -17.68
CA LEU A 2 5.31 16.09 -17.14
C LEU A 2 3.80 16.37 -17.17
N MET A 3 3.00 15.46 -17.74
CA MET A 3 1.54 15.54 -17.71
C MET A 3 1.09 15.90 -16.30
N ARG A 4 0.11 16.82 -16.15
CA ARG A 4 -0.55 17.03 -14.86
C ARG A 4 -1.28 15.73 -14.49
N VAL A 5 -0.61 14.85 -13.76
CA VAL A 5 -1.22 13.62 -13.26
C VAL A 5 -2.16 14.01 -12.14
N GLN A 6 -3.42 13.57 -12.21
CA GLN A 6 -4.41 13.89 -11.20
C GLN A 6 -4.03 13.19 -9.88
N PRO A 7 -4.02 13.88 -8.73
CA PRO A 7 -3.67 13.29 -7.43
C PRO A 7 -4.43 12.00 -7.10
N ARG A 8 -5.73 11.95 -7.42
CA ARG A 8 -6.57 10.77 -7.27
C ARG A 8 -6.00 9.54 -8.00
N ILE A 9 -5.49 9.72 -9.22
CA ILE A 9 -4.91 8.63 -10.01
C ILE A 9 -3.61 8.14 -9.35
N CYS A 10 -2.73 9.05 -8.93
CA CYS A 10 -1.49 8.69 -8.23
C CYS A 10 -1.76 7.86 -6.97
N ILE A 11 -2.73 8.28 -6.16
CA ILE A 11 -3.11 7.60 -4.91
C ILE A 11 -3.70 6.21 -5.21
N ALA A 12 -4.57 6.11 -6.22
CA ALA A 12 -5.11 4.83 -6.65
C ALA A 12 -4.01 3.86 -7.12
N ASP A 13 -2.97 4.37 -7.79
CA ASP A 13 -1.83 3.56 -8.20
C ASP A 13 -0.97 3.12 -7.02
N PHE A 14 -0.71 3.98 -6.03
CA PHE A 14 -0.04 3.56 -4.79
C PHE A 14 -0.82 2.48 -4.03
N ARG A 15 -2.16 2.54 -4.01
CA ARG A 15 -3.00 1.46 -3.46
C ARG A 15 -2.74 0.14 -4.17
N ARG A 16 -2.80 0.13 -5.50
CA ARG A 16 -2.58 -1.07 -6.34
C ARG A 16 -1.17 -1.62 -6.17
N LEU A 17 -0.17 -0.75 -6.07
CA LEU A 17 1.21 -1.14 -5.81
C LEU A 17 1.36 -1.74 -4.41
N GLY A 18 0.77 -1.13 -3.39
CA GLY A 18 0.71 -1.67 -2.03
C GLY A 18 0.10 -3.07 -1.99
N GLU A 19 -1.04 -3.26 -2.65
CA GLU A 19 -1.69 -4.56 -2.77
C GLU A 19 -0.81 -5.59 -3.50
N THR A 20 -0.20 -5.20 -4.61
CA THR A 20 0.69 -6.06 -5.41
C THR A 20 1.93 -6.47 -4.62
N VAL A 21 2.55 -5.54 -3.91
CA VAL A 21 3.75 -5.80 -3.09
C VAL A 21 3.40 -6.75 -1.95
N CYS A 22 2.30 -6.50 -1.22
CA CYS A 22 1.84 -7.41 -0.16
C CYS A 22 1.59 -8.82 -0.69
N LYS A 23 0.93 -8.93 -1.85
CA LYS A 23 0.70 -10.21 -2.51
C LYS A 23 2.01 -10.93 -2.81
N ARG A 24 2.98 -10.25 -3.44
CA ARG A 24 4.29 -10.85 -3.77
C ARG A 24 5.06 -11.31 -2.55
N VAL A 25 5.06 -10.53 -1.47
CA VAL A 25 5.71 -10.92 -0.20
C VAL A 25 5.06 -12.19 0.35
N LEU A 26 3.74 -12.25 0.40
CA LEU A 26 3.02 -13.43 0.91
C LEU A 26 3.18 -14.66 0.00
N GLU A 27 3.23 -14.48 -1.33
CA GLU A 27 3.52 -15.55 -2.29
C GLU A 27 4.93 -16.11 -2.07
N ARG A 28 5.94 -15.24 -1.94
CA ARG A 28 7.33 -15.63 -1.66
C ARG A 28 7.45 -16.42 -0.36
N LEU A 29 6.69 -16.06 0.65
CA LEU A 29 6.66 -16.74 1.95
C LEU A 29 5.71 -17.94 2.01
N ARG A 30 5.00 -18.26 0.91
CA ARG A 30 3.97 -19.33 0.83
C ARG A 30 2.83 -19.16 1.85
N LEU A 31 2.48 -17.92 2.16
CA LEU A 31 1.38 -17.55 3.06
C LEU A 31 0.17 -16.96 2.33
N MET A 32 0.29 -16.73 1.02
CA MET A 32 -0.82 -16.23 0.20
C MET A 32 -1.91 -17.29 0.06
N LYS A 33 -3.18 -16.88 0.20
CA LYS A 33 -4.35 -17.71 -0.08
C LYS A 33 -5.21 -17.07 -1.16
N GLU A 34 -5.95 -17.90 -1.88
CA GLU A 34 -6.90 -17.44 -2.88
C GLU A 34 -7.96 -16.54 -2.23
N GLY A 35 -8.32 -15.45 -2.91
CA GLY A 35 -9.34 -14.50 -2.46
C GLY A 35 -8.90 -13.48 -1.41
N TYR A 36 -7.65 -13.50 -0.93
CA TYR A 36 -7.17 -12.49 0.01
C TYR A 36 -7.30 -11.07 -0.55
N THR A 37 -8.03 -10.25 0.19
CA THR A 37 -8.15 -8.81 0.00
C THR A 37 -6.89 -8.08 0.47
N PHE A 38 -6.70 -6.84 0.03
CA PHE A 38 -5.59 -6.02 0.52
C PHE A 38 -5.57 -5.90 2.07
N LYS A 39 -6.74 -5.80 2.71
CA LYS A 39 -6.82 -5.76 4.18
C LYS A 39 -6.32 -7.05 4.80
N GLU A 40 -6.78 -8.21 4.32
CA GLU A 40 -6.38 -9.51 4.88
C GLU A 40 -4.88 -9.75 4.71
N MET A 41 -4.30 -9.35 3.58
CA MET A 41 -2.85 -9.43 3.39
C MET A 41 -2.08 -8.58 4.41
N VAL A 42 -2.52 -7.35 4.67
CA VAL A 42 -1.93 -6.49 5.71
C VAL A 42 -2.07 -7.11 7.09
N ASP A 43 -3.24 -7.69 7.41
CA ASP A 43 -3.51 -8.35 8.69
C ASP A 43 -2.57 -9.56 8.89
N VAL A 44 -2.32 -10.36 7.85
CA VAL A 44 -1.38 -11.49 7.90
C VAL A 44 0.07 -11.00 8.10
N LEU A 45 0.50 -9.99 7.32
CA LEU A 45 1.85 -9.42 7.46
C LEU A 45 2.13 -8.92 8.89
N GLY A 46 1.12 -8.36 9.55
CA GLY A 46 1.20 -7.91 10.94
C GLY A 46 1.16 -9.06 11.95
N ARG A 47 0.21 -9.99 11.81
CA ARG A 47 0.01 -11.11 12.73
C ARG A 47 1.22 -12.04 12.77
N GLU A 48 1.81 -12.34 11.60
CA GLU A 48 2.99 -13.21 11.49
C GLU A 48 4.31 -12.45 11.76
N ASN A 49 4.24 -11.17 12.18
CA ASN A 49 5.41 -10.29 12.42
C ASN A 49 6.38 -10.19 11.24
N ILE A 50 5.89 -10.33 10.00
CA ILE A 50 6.69 -10.21 8.78
C ILE A 50 7.15 -8.76 8.61
N LEU A 51 6.26 -7.81 8.87
CA LEU A 51 6.56 -6.38 8.89
C LEU A 51 6.39 -5.79 10.29
N SER A 52 7.13 -4.73 10.56
CA SER A 52 7.03 -3.98 11.81
C SER A 52 5.64 -3.36 11.96
N LYS A 53 5.20 -3.15 13.22
CA LYS A 53 3.95 -2.43 13.51
C LYS A 53 3.89 -1.06 12.82
N LYS A 54 5.04 -0.40 12.66
CA LYS A 54 5.17 0.88 11.95
C LYS A 54 4.86 0.74 10.46
N ALA A 55 5.44 -0.26 9.78
CA ALA A 55 5.14 -0.54 8.38
C ALA A 55 3.68 -0.97 8.17
N ILE A 56 3.10 -1.74 9.09
CA ILE A 56 1.66 -2.06 9.06
C ILE A 56 0.80 -0.81 9.19
N GLY A 57 1.19 0.14 10.05
CA GLY A 57 0.54 1.46 10.15
C GLY A 57 0.56 2.20 8.81
N TYR A 58 1.73 2.28 8.16
CA TYR A 58 1.85 2.91 6.84
C TYR A 58 1.07 2.18 5.73
N LEU A 59 1.05 0.85 5.71
CA LEU A 59 0.21 0.09 4.77
C LEU A 59 -1.27 0.39 4.95
N ASN A 60 -1.72 0.57 6.19
CA ASN A 60 -3.10 0.97 6.45
C ASN A 60 -3.42 2.39 5.97
N VAL A 61 -2.46 3.32 6.01
CA VAL A 61 -2.60 4.65 5.41
C VAL A 61 -2.76 4.52 3.89
N VAL A 62 -1.85 3.82 3.23
CA VAL A 62 -1.89 3.58 1.77
C VAL A 62 -3.21 2.93 1.36
N ARG A 63 -3.67 1.92 2.11
CA ARG A 63 -4.93 1.22 1.86
C ARG A 63 -6.14 2.12 2.05
N THR A 64 -6.21 2.87 3.15
CA THR A 64 -7.39 3.66 3.50
C THR A 64 -7.57 4.83 2.55
N ILE A 65 -6.52 5.64 2.34
CA ILE A 65 -6.56 6.78 1.41
C ILE A 65 -6.72 6.27 -0.03
N GLY A 66 -6.02 5.19 -0.37
CA GLY A 66 -6.14 4.49 -1.64
C GLY A 66 -7.56 4.05 -1.97
N ASN A 67 -8.29 3.51 -1.00
CA ASN A 67 -9.68 3.10 -1.19
C ASN A 67 -10.58 4.31 -1.48
N PHE A 68 -10.42 5.43 -0.78
CA PHE A 68 -11.16 6.65 -1.07
C PHE A 68 -10.90 7.18 -2.50
N ALA A 69 -9.67 7.01 -3.00
CA ALA A 69 -9.35 7.42 -4.37
C ALA A 69 -9.99 6.52 -5.45
N VAL A 70 -10.14 5.22 -5.17
CA VAL A 70 -10.69 4.22 -6.11
C VAL A 70 -12.22 4.19 -6.12
N HIS A 71 -12.86 4.45 -4.98
CA HIS A 71 -14.32 4.48 -4.90
C HIS A 71 -14.86 5.88 -5.22
N PRO A 72 -16.08 6.00 -5.77
CA PRO A 72 -16.73 7.28 -5.94
C PRO A 72 -16.84 7.99 -4.60
N SER A 73 -16.17 9.12 -4.45
CA SER A 73 -16.27 9.99 -3.28
C SER A 73 -16.18 11.44 -3.72
N ASP A 74 -16.82 12.33 -2.97
CA ASP A 74 -16.72 13.78 -3.18
C ASP A 74 -15.40 14.36 -2.64
N ASP A 75 -14.49 13.51 -2.16
CA ASP A 75 -13.20 13.94 -1.63
C ASP A 75 -12.31 14.52 -2.73
N VAL A 76 -11.75 15.69 -2.44
CA VAL A 76 -10.79 16.38 -3.30
C VAL A 76 -9.38 16.02 -2.84
N PHE A 77 -8.68 15.24 -3.66
CA PHE A 77 -7.27 14.91 -3.43
C PHE A 77 -6.34 15.99 -3.95
N THR A 78 -5.30 16.27 -3.17
CA THR A 78 -4.26 17.26 -3.44
C THR A 78 -2.89 16.60 -3.61
N ASP A 79 -1.90 17.38 -4.03
CA ASP A 79 -0.51 16.92 -4.10
C ASP A 79 0.06 16.56 -2.71
N GLU A 80 -0.49 17.12 -1.62
CA GLU A 80 -0.07 16.79 -0.26
C GLU A 80 -0.49 15.37 0.12
N ASP A 81 -1.70 14.95 -0.27
CA ASP A 81 -2.17 13.57 -0.09
C ASP A 81 -1.28 12.57 -0.82
N VAL A 82 -0.84 12.92 -2.04
CA VAL A 82 0.10 12.11 -2.82
C VAL A 82 1.44 11.99 -2.09
N ARG A 83 1.95 13.08 -1.51
CA ARG A 83 3.20 13.06 -0.72
C ARG A 83 3.08 12.18 0.53
N VAL A 84 1.96 12.25 1.23
CA VAL A 84 1.72 11.41 2.42
C VAL A 84 1.67 9.92 2.03
N VAL A 85 0.89 9.57 1.01
CA VAL A 85 0.74 8.18 0.56
C VAL A 85 2.06 7.64 -0.01
N SER A 86 2.76 8.42 -0.83
CA SER A 86 4.06 8.03 -1.40
C SER A 86 5.13 7.85 -0.32
N TYR A 87 5.18 8.73 0.68
CA TYR A 87 6.08 8.57 1.82
C TYR A 87 5.75 7.30 2.60
N ALA A 88 4.49 7.08 2.97
CA ALA A 88 4.05 5.88 3.67
C ALA A 88 4.43 4.60 2.89
N PHE A 89 4.14 4.56 1.58
CA PHE A 89 4.51 3.44 0.72
C PHE A 89 6.04 3.24 0.64
N SER A 90 6.82 4.32 0.53
CA SER A 90 8.29 4.24 0.48
C SER A 90 8.89 3.62 1.75
N GLN A 91 8.33 3.90 2.92
CA GLN A 91 8.79 3.34 4.19
C GLN A 91 8.50 1.84 4.27
N VAL A 92 7.35 1.41 3.77
CA VAL A 92 6.99 -0.01 3.67
C VAL A 92 7.93 -0.73 2.71
N LEU A 93 8.13 -0.17 1.52
CA LEU A 93 8.99 -0.77 0.50
C LEU A 93 10.44 -0.87 0.99
N LYS A 94 10.94 0.16 1.69
CA LYS A 94 12.26 0.15 2.31
C LYS A 94 12.42 -1.04 3.26
N GLU A 95 11.49 -1.24 4.20
CA GLU A 95 11.58 -2.36 5.15
C GLU A 95 11.51 -3.72 4.42
N ILE A 96 10.65 -3.84 3.42
CA ILE A 96 10.53 -5.07 2.61
C ILE A 96 11.85 -5.40 1.91
N LEU A 97 12.50 -4.40 1.31
CA LEU A 97 13.79 -4.56 0.64
C LEU A 97 14.92 -4.90 1.61
N GLU A 98 14.99 -4.21 2.76
CA GLU A 98 15.98 -4.47 3.81
C GLU A 98 15.87 -5.90 4.38
N LYS A 99 14.65 -6.45 4.42
CA LYS A 99 14.39 -7.84 4.84
C LYS A 99 14.52 -8.88 3.71
N GLY A 100 14.80 -8.47 2.46
CA GLY A 100 14.92 -9.39 1.33
C GLY A 100 13.62 -10.13 0.96
N LEU A 101 12.49 -9.47 1.18
CA LEU A 101 11.15 -10.05 1.01
C LEU A 101 10.56 -9.91 -0.41
N LEU A 102 11.25 -9.23 -1.31
CA LEU A 102 10.93 -9.16 -2.74
C LEU A 102 11.95 -9.93 -3.57
#